data_AF-A0A7V9R5Z0-F1
#
_entry.id   AF-A0A7V9R5Z0-F1
#
_cell.length_a   1.000
_cell.length_b   1.000
_cell.length_c   1.000
_cell.angle_alpha   90.00
_cell.angle_beta   90.00
_cell.angle_gamma   90.00
#
_symmetry.space_group_name_H-M   'P 1'
#
loop_
_entity.id
_entity.type
_entity.pdbx_description
1 polymer ?
#
loop_
_entity_poly.entity_id
_entity_poly.type
_entity_poly.pdbx_seq_one_letter_code
_entity_poly.pdbx_strand_id
1 'polypeptide(L)'
;MPRSSLVQRRDDQPAFVLHTYPYRETSLIVEALSADHGRIGLVARGAKRPRSELRGLLQAFQPLTLAWAGTGELKTLTKAEWRGGV
;
A
#
# COMPACT_ATOMS: atom_id res chain seq x y z
N MET A 1 23.69 15.18 17.56
CA MET A 1 22.86 15.72 16.46
C MET A 1 22.26 14.55 15.70
N PRO A 2 20.96 14.20 15.81
CA PRO A 2 20.43 13.04 15.13
C PRO A 2 20.24 13.38 13.64
N ARG A 3 20.97 12.70 12.75
CA ARG A 3 20.63 12.64 11.32
C ARG A 3 19.40 11.76 11.17
N SER A 4 18.21 12.34 11.32
CA SER A 4 16.96 11.70 10.91
C SER A 4 16.96 11.64 9.39
N SER A 5 17.29 10.50 8.81
CA SER A 5 16.91 10.20 7.43
C SER A 5 15.39 10.24 7.38
N LEU A 6 14.83 11.32 6.84
CA LEU A 6 13.38 11.53 6.77
C LEU A 6 12.77 10.36 5.99
N VAL A 7 12.18 9.40 6.70
CA VAL A 7 11.39 8.35 6.07
C VAL A 7 10.25 9.05 5.36
N GLN A 8 10.29 9.06 4.03
CA GLN A 8 9.26 9.71 3.24
C GLN A 8 7.95 8.94 3.45
N ARG A 9 6.99 9.61 4.10
CA ARG A 9 5.64 9.13 4.32
C ARG A 9 4.71 9.85 3.36
N ARG A 10 3.79 9.11 2.76
CA ARG A 10 2.72 9.63 1.91
C ARG A 10 1.41 9.08 2.46
N ASP A 11 0.50 9.97 2.80
CA ASP A 11 -0.84 9.62 3.28
C ASP A 11 -1.88 10.08 2.27
N ASP A 12 -3.06 9.46 2.32
CA ASP A 12 -4.24 9.81 1.53
C ASP A 12 -4.06 9.91 0.01
N GLN A 13 -3.22 9.02 -0.55
CA GLN A 13 -2.90 9.04 -1.97
C GLN A 13 -3.89 8.22 -2.80
N PRO A 14 -4.53 8.82 -3.82
CA PRO A 14 -5.41 8.09 -4.71
C PRO A 14 -4.62 7.10 -5.57
N ALA A 15 -5.05 5.85 -5.58
CA ALA A 15 -4.38 4.79 -6.34
C ALA A 15 -5.32 3.63 -6.72
N PHE A 16 -4.87 2.83 -7.66
CA PHE A 16 -5.46 1.54 -8.03
C PHE A 16 -4.45 0.42 -7.77
N VAL A 17 -4.91 -0.72 -7.27
CA VAL A 17 -4.07 -1.94 -7.26
C VAL A 17 -4.03 -2.52 -8.66
N LEU A 18 -2.82 -2.80 -9.16
CA LEU A 18 -2.61 -3.51 -10.41
C LEU A 18 -2.54 -5.01 -10.15
N HIS A 19 -1.63 -5.42 -9.27
CA HIS A 19 -1.39 -6.82 -8.94
C HIS A 19 -1.08 -6.98 -7.45
N THR A 20 -1.39 -8.16 -6.93
CA THR A 20 -0.92 -8.61 -5.62
C THR A 20 -0.25 -9.97 -5.72
N TYR A 21 0.88 -10.13 -5.06
CA TYR A 21 1.62 -11.38 -4.99
C TYR A 21 1.75 -11.85 -3.54
N PRO A 22 1.54 -13.15 -3.24
CA PRO A 22 1.87 -13.73 -1.95
C PRO A 22 3.30 -13.39 -1.52
N TYR A 23 3.47 -12.79 -0.34
CA TYR A 23 4.79 -12.48 0.21
C TYR A 23 4.85 -12.86 1.68
N ARG A 24 5.71 -13.83 2.03
CA ARG A 24 5.70 -14.47 3.35
C ARG A 24 4.32 -15.06 3.69
N GLU A 25 4.23 -15.62 4.89
CA GLU A 25 3.02 -16.30 5.35
C GLU A 25 1.79 -15.37 5.37
N THR A 26 1.94 -14.16 5.93
CA THR A 26 0.80 -13.26 6.17
C THR A 26 0.79 -11.97 5.36
N SER A 27 1.77 -11.74 4.47
CA SER A 27 1.90 -10.47 3.75
C SER A 27 1.66 -10.60 2.25
N LEU A 28 1.52 -9.46 1.58
CA LEU A 28 1.42 -9.35 0.12
C LEU A 28 2.43 -8.32 -0.37
N ILE A 29 3.01 -8.56 -1.55
CA ILE A 29 3.53 -7.48 -2.38
C ILE A 29 2.36 -6.93 -3.19
N VAL A 30 2.25 -5.61 -3.26
CA VAL A 30 1.18 -4.89 -3.97
C VAL A 30 1.86 -3.97 -4.98
N GLU A 31 1.52 -4.12 -6.24
CA GLU A 31 1.80 -3.12 -7.26
C GLU A 31 0.60 -2.18 -7.35
N ALA A 32 0.82 -0.88 -7.18
CA ALA A 32 -0.23 0.11 -7.27
C ALA A 32 0.15 1.22 -8.26
N LEU A 33 -0.86 1.79 -8.92
CA LEU A 33 -0.74 2.99 -9.73
C LEU A 33 -1.33 4.16 -8.94
N SER A 34 -0.48 5.06 -8.47
CA SER A 34 -0.88 6.31 -7.82
C SER A 34 -0.96 7.44 -8.84
N ALA A 35 -1.94 8.33 -8.68
CA ALA A 35 -2.13 9.48 -9.58
C ALA A 35 -0.88 10.36 -9.66
N ASP A 36 -0.29 10.70 -8.51
CA ASP A 36 0.81 11.67 -8.44
C ASP A 36 2.21 11.02 -8.35
N HIS A 37 2.26 9.70 -8.10
CA HIS A 37 3.52 8.97 -7.84
C HIS A 37 3.79 7.85 -8.84
N GLY A 38 2.92 7.65 -9.84
CA GLY A 38 3.06 6.61 -10.84
C GLY A 38 2.98 5.20 -10.25
N ARG A 39 3.68 4.24 -10.87
CA ARG A 39 3.70 2.85 -10.41
C ARG A 39 4.61 2.71 -9.18
N ILE A 40 4.06 2.20 -8.08
CA ILE A 40 4.74 2.00 -6.81
C ILE A 40 4.62 0.55 -6.35
N GLY A 41 5.72 0.02 -5.80
CA GLY A 41 5.75 -1.30 -5.15
C GLY A 41 5.62 -1.18 -3.64
N LEU A 42 4.69 -1.93 -3.05
CA LEU A 42 4.37 -1.87 -1.62
C LEU A 42 4.40 -3.27 -0.98
N VAL A 43 4.74 -3.36 0.30
CA VAL A 43 4.49 -4.52 1.16
C VAL A 43 3.31 -4.23 2.06
N ALA A 44 2.25 -5.01 1.92
CA ALA A 44 1.11 -5.04 2.82
C ALA A 44 1.33 -6.08 3.91
N ARG A 45 1.96 -5.66 5.02
CA ARG A 45 2.31 -6.55 6.13
C ARG A 45 1.06 -7.04 6.85
N GLY A 46 0.95 -8.36 7.00
CA GLY A 46 -0.19 -8.95 7.72
C GLY A 46 -1.53 -8.86 6.99
N ALA A 47 -1.57 -8.46 5.71
CA ALA A 47 -2.80 -8.29 4.93
C ALA A 47 -3.67 -9.55 4.83
N LYS A 48 -3.08 -10.74 5.02
CA LYS A 48 -3.81 -12.02 5.01
C LYS A 48 -4.40 -12.40 6.37
N ARG A 49 -4.06 -11.69 7.46
CA ARG A 49 -4.56 -12.03 8.81
C ARG A 49 -6.07 -11.82 8.88
N PRO A 50 -6.83 -12.66 9.60
CA PRO A 50 -8.30 -12.56 9.67
C PRO A 50 -8.82 -11.19 10.11
N ARG A 51 -8.09 -10.50 11.00
CA ARG A 51 -8.45 -9.16 11.54
C ARG A 51 -7.70 -7.99 10.88
N SER A 52 -7.05 -8.22 9.74
CA SER A 52 -6.35 -7.13 9.06
C SER A 52 -7.34 -6.17 8.41
N GLU A 53 -7.17 -4.87 8.63
CA GLU A 53 -7.93 -3.83 7.92
C GLU A 53 -7.67 -3.83 6.41
N LEU A 54 -6.52 -4.38 5.97
CA LEU A 54 -6.17 -4.50 4.56
C LEU A 54 -6.82 -5.72 3.88
N ARG A 55 -7.41 -6.62 4.66
CA ARG A 55 -7.99 -7.87 4.14
C ARG A 55 -9.20 -7.55 3.28
N GLY A 56 -9.19 -8.01 2.03
CA GLY A 56 -10.29 -7.80 1.10
C GLY A 56 -10.28 -6.44 0.38
N LEU A 57 -9.47 -5.46 0.82
CA LEU A 57 -9.36 -4.15 0.16
C LEU A 57 -8.39 -4.14 -1.02
N LEU A 58 -7.35 -4.99 -0.98
CA LEU A 58 -6.29 -5.01 -1.98
C LEU A 58 -6.66 -5.84 -3.23
N GLN A 59 -7.84 -5.59 -3.77
CA GLN A 59 -8.30 -6.18 -5.02
C GLN A 59 -7.93 -5.29 -6.20
N ALA A 60 -7.61 -5.91 -7.33
CA ALA A 60 -7.20 -5.19 -8.53
C ALA A 60 -8.29 -4.23 -9.02
N PHE A 61 -7.87 -3.08 -9.54
CA PHE A 61 -8.68 -2.07 -10.21
C PHE A 61 -9.81 -1.44 -9.39
N GLN A 62 -9.78 -1.57 -8.06
CA GLN A 62 -10.66 -0.79 -7.18
C GLN A 62 -10.06 0.58 -6.88
N PRO A 63 -10.86 1.66 -6.85
CA PRO A 63 -10.38 2.97 -6.45
C PRO A 63 -10.10 2.99 -4.95
N LEU A 64 -8.83 3.15 -4.59
CA LEU A 64 -8.37 3.18 -3.20
C LEU A 64 -7.70 4.51 -2.86
N THR A 65 -7.75 4.84 -1.58
CA THR A 65 -6.86 5.80 -0.92
C THR A 65 -5.81 4.99 -0.17
N LEU A 66 -4.54 5.19 -0.49
CA LEU A 66 -3.42 4.45 0.10
C LEU A 66 -2.53 5.39 0.92
N ALA A 67 -1.98 4.87 2.00
CA ALA A 67 -0.86 5.48 2.72
C ALA A 67 0.31 4.51 2.78
N TRP A 68 1.53 5.03 2.61
CA TRP A 68 2.75 4.23 2.68
C TRP A 68 3.94 5.04 3.22
N ALA A 69 4.96 4.31 3.67
CA ALA A 69 6.21 4.90 4.14
C ALA A 69 7.43 4.07 3.70
N GLY A 70 8.54 4.75 3.44
CA GLY A 70 9.82 4.12 3.14
C GLY A 70 10.57 4.82 2.00
N THR A 71 11.90 4.65 2.00
CA THR A 71 12.81 5.26 1.01
C THR A 71 13.29 4.27 -0.05
N GLY A 72 13.05 2.97 0.13
CA GLY A 72 13.40 1.93 -0.84
C GLY A 72 12.43 1.82 -2.02
N GLU A 73 12.77 0.95 -2.96
CA GLU A 73 11.91 0.61 -4.10
C GLU A 73 10.58 0.01 -3.63
N LEU A 74 10.66 -0.91 -2.66
CA LEU A 74 9.52 -1.53 -2.01
C LEU A 74 9.19 -0.79 -0.70
N LYS A 75 8.09 -0.05 -0.68
CA LYS A 75 7.65 0.73 0.50
C LYS A 75 6.69 -0.08 1.34
N THR A 76 6.43 0.33 2.58
CA THR A 76 5.45 -0.36 3.43
C THR A 76 4.09 0.30 3.25
N LEU A 77 3.07 -0.48 2.87
CA LEU A 77 1.68 -0.04 2.91
C LEU A 77 1.23 0.04 4.38
N THR A 78 0.78 1.22 4.80
CA THR A 78 0.36 1.48 6.18
C THR A 78 -1.15 1.61 6.32
N LYS A 79 -1.86 2.02 5.26
CA LYS A 79 -3.31 2.17 5.24
C LYS A 79 -3.84 1.96 3.82
N ALA A 80 -5.01 1.35 3.69
CA ALA A 80 -5.78 1.32 2.46
C ALA A 80 -7.25 1.55 2.81
N GLU A 81 -7.93 2.40 2.06
CA GLU A 81 -9.36 2.67 2.20
C GLU A 81 -10.00 2.65 0.82
N TRP A 82 -11.19 2.05 0.71
CA TRP A 82 -11.96 2.11 -0.52
C TRP A 82 -12.58 3.50 -0.67
N ARG A 83 -12.39 4.15 -1.83
CA ARG A 83 -12.90 5.51 -2.07
C ARG A 83 -14.40 5.57 -2.37
N GLY A 84 -15.05 4.43 -2.50
CA GLY A 84 -16.46 4.37 -2.89
C GLY A 84 -16.65 4.66 -4.39
N GLY A 85 -17.79 4.19 -4.90
CA GLY A 85 -18.26 4.37 -6.26
C GLY A 85 -19.47 3.46 -6.47
N VAL A 86 -20.60 4.04 -6.85
CA VAL A 86 -21.83 3.32 -7.22
C VAL A 86 -21.59 2.51 -8.48
#